data_AF-A0A2N2RC73-F1
#
_entry.id   AF-A0A2N2RC73-F1
#
_cell.length_a   1.000
_cell.length_b   1.000
_cell.length_c   1.000
_cell.angle_alpha   90.00
_cell.angle_beta   90.00
_cell.angle_gamma   90.00
#
_symmetry.space_group_name_H-M   'P 1'
#
loop_
_entity.id
_entity.type
_entity.pdbx_description
1 polymer ?
#
loop_
_entity_poly.entity_id
_entity_poly.type
_entity_poly.pdbx_seq_one_letter_code
_entity_poly.pdbx_strand_id
1 'polypeptide(L)'
;MALPLALLICWPNWRKTLSIDTQAALHGQSKLAVALSPDQLRDVRQIIAKVIPGAQVWVFGSRATGRARPFSDLDLLLTQPPRLNWAQRAALRDGFEASDLPFCVDVVESAGLAPGVAERIQSERMALPVS
;
A
#
# COMPACT_ATOMS: atom_id res chain seq x y z
N MET A 1 23.79 -9.88 -4.32
CA MET A 1 22.43 -10.02 -4.91
C MET A 1 21.59 -8.90 -4.34
N ALA A 2 21.39 -7.83 -5.11
CA ALA A 2 20.62 -6.68 -4.68
C ALA A 2 19.13 -6.96 -4.89
N LEU A 3 18.34 -6.85 -3.83
CA LEU A 3 16.87 -6.81 -3.92
C LEU A 3 16.45 -5.67 -4.85
N PRO A 4 15.41 -5.82 -5.69
CA PRO A 4 14.87 -4.68 -6.41
C PRO A 4 14.38 -3.70 -5.35
N LEU A 5 14.83 -2.45 -5.44
CA LEU A 5 14.43 -1.38 -4.53
C LEU A 5 12.90 -1.25 -4.58
N ALA A 6 12.20 -1.85 -3.62
CA ALA A 6 10.97 -1.27 -3.13
C ALA A 6 11.34 0.16 -2.67
N LEU A 7 10.59 1.17 -3.11
CA LEU A 7 10.63 2.44 -2.41
C LEU A 7 10.03 2.19 -1.03
N LEU A 8 10.88 1.81 -0.08
CA LEU A 8 10.59 1.83 1.34
C LEU A 8 10.32 3.28 1.70
N ILE A 9 9.05 3.67 1.79
CA ILE A 9 8.64 4.96 2.33
C ILE A 9 8.55 4.79 3.85
N CYS A 10 9.71 4.58 4.48
CA CYS A 10 9.84 4.51 5.93
C CYS A 10 10.30 5.88 6.45
N TRP A 11 9.36 6.66 7.00
CA TRP A 11 9.65 7.99 7.55
C TRP A 11 10.41 7.92 8.90
N PRO A 12 11.44 8.74 9.12
CA PRO A 12 12.16 8.78 10.39
C PRO A 12 11.40 9.64 11.42
N ASN A 13 10.29 9.14 12.00
CA ASN A 13 9.69 9.59 13.29
C ASN A 13 8.25 9.08 13.58
N TRP A 14 7.70 8.13 12.80
CA TRP A 14 6.28 7.73 12.90
C TRP A 14 5.82 7.17 14.26
N ARG A 15 6.74 6.82 15.18
CA ARG A 15 6.43 6.23 16.50
C ARG A 15 5.97 7.20 17.59
N LYS A 16 5.89 8.52 17.34
CA LYS A 16 5.77 9.48 18.45
C LYS A 16 4.37 9.82 18.93
N THR A 17 3.31 9.38 18.28
CA THR A 17 1.96 9.62 18.79
C THR A 17 1.04 8.49 18.37
N LEU A 18 0.45 7.76 19.32
CA LEU A 18 -1.00 7.56 19.43
C LEU A 18 -1.37 6.47 20.46
N SER A 19 -2.41 6.80 21.24
CA SER A 19 -3.06 6.03 22.30
C SER A 19 -3.72 4.75 21.78
N ILE A 20 -3.88 3.78 22.69
CA ILE A 20 -4.19 2.36 22.45
C ILE A 20 -5.64 2.07 21.99
N ASP A 21 -6.45 3.07 21.64
CA ASP A 21 -7.91 2.93 21.70
C ASP A 21 -8.63 2.42 20.43
N THR A 22 -7.93 1.95 19.40
CA THR A 22 -8.57 1.43 18.16
C THR A 22 -8.39 -0.07 17.99
N GLN A 23 -8.69 -0.88 19.02
CA GLN A 23 -8.70 -2.35 18.91
C GLN A 23 -10.09 -2.95 18.58
N ALA A 24 -11.18 -2.19 18.67
CA ALA A 24 -12.53 -2.76 18.60
C ALA A 24 -13.12 -2.94 17.19
N ALA A 25 -12.50 -2.40 16.12
CA ALA A 25 -13.11 -2.38 14.78
C ALA A 25 -12.72 -3.55 13.85
N LEU A 26 -11.90 -4.51 14.30
CA LEU A 26 -11.35 -5.57 13.44
C LEU A 26 -12.03 -6.95 13.56
N HIS A 27 -13.01 -7.12 14.45
CA HIS A 27 -13.73 -8.38 14.59
C HIS A 27 -14.94 -8.48 13.65
N GLY A 28 -14.69 -8.76 12.37
CA GLY A 28 -15.77 -9.06 11.42
C GLY A 28 -15.45 -9.12 9.93
N GLN A 29 -14.19 -9.25 9.50
CA GLN A 29 -13.89 -9.31 8.06
C GLN A 29 -13.79 -10.75 7.55
N SER A 30 -14.73 -11.11 6.68
CA SER A 30 -14.71 -12.31 5.85
C SER A 30 -13.49 -12.29 4.92
N LYS A 31 -13.05 -13.49 4.55
CA LYS A 31 -11.83 -13.90 3.83
C LYS A 31 -11.51 -13.22 2.47
N LEU A 32 -12.16 -12.11 2.09
CA LEU A 32 -12.16 -11.59 0.72
C LEU A 32 -11.90 -10.08 0.57
N ALA A 33 -11.74 -9.33 1.66
CA ALA A 33 -11.50 -7.89 1.59
C ALA A 33 -10.09 -7.54 2.09
N VAL A 34 -9.45 -6.56 1.45
CA VAL A 34 -8.19 -5.99 1.92
C VAL A 34 -8.41 -5.43 3.33
N ALA A 35 -7.48 -5.71 4.25
CA ALA A 35 -7.51 -5.23 5.63
C ALA A 35 -7.22 -3.72 5.73
N LEU A 36 -8.18 -2.91 5.28
CA LEU A 36 -8.23 -1.45 5.37
C LEU A 36 -9.62 -1.02 5.84
N SER A 37 -9.69 0.00 6.71
CA SER A 37 -10.96 0.66 7.01
C SER A 37 -11.47 1.43 5.77
N PRO A 38 -12.78 1.75 5.70
CA PRO A 38 -13.31 2.57 4.60
C PRO A 38 -12.60 3.92 4.43
N ASP A 39 -12.22 4.55 5.54
CA ASP A 39 -11.51 5.83 5.54
C ASP A 39 -10.07 5.66 5.03
N GLN A 40 -9.33 4.67 5.54
CA GLN A 40 -7.98 4.36 5.05
C GLN A 40 -7.99 4.06 3.55
N LEU A 41 -8.98 3.29 3.10
CA LEU A 41 -9.15 2.96 1.69
C LEU A 41 -9.48 4.20 0.85
N ARG A 42 -10.26 5.14 1.37
CA ARG A 42 -10.55 6.42 0.71
C ARG A 42 -9.28 7.26 0.59
N ASP A 43 -8.48 7.39 1.65
CA ASP A 43 -7.26 8.19 1.64
C ASP A 43 -6.25 7.64 0.63
N VAL A 44 -6.02 6.31 0.66
CA VAL A 44 -5.14 5.64 -0.30
C VAL A 44 -5.59 5.90 -1.75
N ARG A 45 -6.89 5.75 -2.04
CA ARG A 45 -7.43 6.02 -3.38
C ARG A 45 -7.23 7.47 -3.81
N GLN A 46 -7.53 8.42 -2.94
CA GLN A 46 -7.43 9.84 -3.25
C GLN A 46 -5.99 10.25 -3.55
N ILE A 47 -5.03 9.77 -2.75
CA ILE A 47 -3.60 10.04 -2.96
C ILE A 47 -3.15 9.46 -4.31
N ILE A 48 -3.49 8.20 -4.61
CA ILE A 48 -3.10 7.57 -5.87
C ILE A 48 -3.76 8.26 -7.06
N ALA A 49 -5.08 8.49 -7.03
CA ALA A 49 -5.81 9.12 -8.14
C ALA A 49 -5.33 10.54 -8.44
N LYS A 50 -4.93 11.29 -7.41
CA LYS A 50 -4.36 12.64 -7.56
C LYS A 50 -3.01 12.63 -8.28
N VAL A 51 -2.16 11.63 -8.02
CA VAL A 51 -0.79 11.58 -8.58
C VAL A 51 -0.75 10.81 -9.89
N ILE A 52 -1.57 9.77 -10.02
CA ILE A 52 -1.60 8.83 -11.15
C ILE A 52 -3.06 8.53 -11.50
N PRO A 53 -3.73 9.41 -12.24
CA PRO A 53 -5.09 9.17 -12.70
C PRO A 53 -5.18 7.88 -13.54
N GLY A 54 -6.19 7.05 -13.26
CA GLY A 54 -6.41 5.79 -14.00
C GLY A 54 -5.43 4.66 -13.64
N ALA A 55 -4.72 4.77 -12.52
CA ALA A 55 -3.79 3.74 -12.08
C ALA A 55 -4.46 2.38 -11.85
N GLN A 56 -3.81 1.30 -12.28
CA GLN A 56 -4.17 -0.07 -11.87
C GLN A 56 -3.25 -0.51 -10.74
N VAL A 57 -3.84 -0.65 -9.55
CA VAL A 57 -3.14 -0.94 -8.30
C VAL A 57 -3.70 -2.22 -7.67
N TRP A 58 -2.82 -3.00 -7.08
CA TRP A 58 -3.16 -4.20 -6.33
C TRP A 58 -2.57 -4.11 -4.93
N VAL A 59 -3.26 -4.65 -3.94
CA VAL A 59 -2.70 -4.87 -2.60
C VAL A 59 -2.15 -6.28 -2.53
N PHE A 60 -0.97 -6.46 -1.95
CA PHE A 60 -0.41 -7.79 -1.68
C PHE A 60 0.07 -7.88 -0.22
N GLY A 61 0.77 -8.97 0.13
CA GLY A 61 1.35 -9.10 1.46
C GLY A 61 0.31 -9.28 2.56
N SER A 62 0.61 -8.76 3.75
CA SER A 62 -0.12 -9.09 4.97
C SER A 62 -1.58 -8.61 4.95
N ARG A 63 -1.82 -7.42 4.37
CA ARG A 63 -3.16 -6.80 4.26
C ARG A 63 -4.04 -7.43 3.18
N ALA A 64 -3.46 -8.11 2.21
CA ALA A 64 -4.21 -8.95 1.26
C ALA A 64 -4.46 -10.36 1.82
N THR A 65 -3.51 -10.94 2.55
CA THR A 65 -3.58 -12.36 2.96
C THR A 65 -4.29 -12.61 4.30
N GLY A 66 -4.87 -11.58 4.93
CA GLY A 66 -5.52 -11.68 6.24
C GLY A 66 -4.54 -11.88 7.41
N ARG A 67 -3.25 -11.61 7.19
CA ARG A 67 -2.19 -11.74 8.21
C ARG A 67 -1.73 -10.40 8.79
N ALA A 68 -2.38 -9.31 8.40
CA ALA A 68 -2.05 -7.97 8.84
C ALA A 68 -2.26 -7.78 10.35
N ARG A 69 -1.31 -7.09 10.96
CA ARG A 69 -1.45 -6.49 12.29
C ARG A 69 -1.85 -5.02 12.11
N PRO A 70 -2.34 -4.33 13.15
CA PRO A 70 -2.77 -2.93 13.04
C PRO A 70 -1.73 -2.00 12.38
N PHE A 71 -0.46 -2.18 12.71
CA PHE A 71 0.67 -1.39 12.22
C PHE A 71 1.45 -2.07 11.08
N SER A 72 0.90 -3.13 10.47
CA SER A 72 1.54 -3.72 9.28
C SER A 72 1.50 -2.72 8.13
N ASP A 73 2.57 -2.66 7.35
CA ASP A 73 2.62 -1.81 6.17
C ASP A 73 1.56 -2.22 5.14
N LEU A 74 1.23 -1.29 4.23
CA LEU A 74 0.38 -1.52 3.08
C LEU A 74 1.25 -1.67 1.83
N ASP A 75 1.35 -2.91 1.34
CA ASP A 75 2.08 -3.24 0.12
C ASP A 75 1.21 -3.03 -1.13
N LEU A 76 1.59 -2.10 -1.99
CA LEU A 76 0.92 -1.77 -3.24
C LEU A 76 1.76 -2.17 -4.46
N LEU A 77 1.18 -2.96 -5.36
CA LEU A 77 1.73 -3.24 -6.68
C LEU A 77 1.04 -2.35 -7.72
N LEU A 78 1.81 -1.47 -8.34
CA LEU A 78 1.36 -0.68 -9.48
C LEU A 78 1.65 -1.43 -10.78
N THR A 79 0.59 -1.79 -11.52
CA THR A 79 0.72 -2.45 -12.82
C THR A 79 0.52 -1.52 -13.99
N GLN A 80 -0.23 -0.43 -13.81
CA GLN A 80 -0.40 0.63 -14.81
C GLN A 80 -0.36 2.00 -14.12
N PRO A 81 0.57 2.90 -14.49
CA PRO A 81 1.70 2.63 -15.37
C PRO A 81 2.67 1.63 -14.71
N PRO A 82 3.38 0.79 -15.48
CA PRO A 82 4.28 -0.22 -14.91
C PRO A 82 5.55 0.39 -14.28
N ARG A 83 5.83 1.67 -14.56
CA ARG A 83 6.93 2.45 -14.00
C ARG A 83 6.51 3.90 -13.81
N LEU A 84 6.93 4.50 -12.70
CA LEU A 84 6.75 5.87 -12.32
C LEU A 84 7.94 6.73 -12.73
N ASN A 85 7.67 7.98 -13.05
CA ASN A 85 8.71 9.00 -13.11
C ASN A 85 9.07 9.49 -11.69
N TRP A 86 10.14 10.29 -11.58
CA TRP A 86 10.61 10.79 -10.29
C TRP A 86 9.58 11.68 -9.58
N ALA A 87 8.88 12.55 -10.33
CA ALA A 87 7.87 13.45 -9.75
C ALA A 87 6.68 12.69 -9.18
N GLN A 88 6.22 11.62 -9.84
CA GLN A 88 5.16 10.74 -9.35
C GLN A 88 5.59 10.01 -8.07
N ARG A 89 6.82 9.48 -8.02
CA ARG A 89 7.35 8.83 -6.80
C ARG A 89 7.40 9.81 -5.63
N ALA A 90 7.89 11.03 -5.86
CA ALA A 90 7.94 12.07 -4.83
C ALA A 90 6.53 12.46 -4.37
N ALA A 91 5.61 12.73 -5.30
CA ALA A 91 4.25 13.14 -4.96
C ALA A 91 3.44 12.04 -4.23
N LEU A 92 3.63 10.76 -4.57
CA LEU A 92 3.04 9.66 -3.81
C LEU A 92 3.61 9.60 -2.39
N ARG A 93 4.93 9.68 -2.24
CA ARG A 93 5.57 9.69 -0.92
C ARG A 93 5.02 10.81 -0.07
N ASP A 94 5.07 12.04 -0.58
CA ASP A 94 4.63 13.23 0.15
C ASP A 94 3.11 13.15 0.48
N GLY A 95 2.32 12.58 -0.43
CA GLY A 95 0.88 12.36 -0.21
C GLY A 95 0.56 11.34 0.88
N PHE A 96 1.27 10.22 0.93
CA PHE A 96 1.10 9.20 1.99
C PHE A 96 1.64 9.67 3.33
N GLU A 97 2.75 10.40 3.32
CA GLU A 97 3.34 10.96 4.53
C GLU A 97 2.45 12.02 5.19
N ALA A 98 1.77 12.84 4.39
CA ALA A 98 0.83 13.84 4.87
C ALA A 98 -0.55 13.26 5.25
N SER A 99 -0.75 11.94 5.13
CA SER A 99 -2.04 11.28 5.41
C SER A 99 -2.17 10.84 6.86
N ASP A 100 -3.41 10.57 7.29
CA ASP A 100 -3.73 10.04 8.62
C ASP A 100 -3.57 8.50 8.71
N LEU A 101 -2.94 7.86 7.72
CA LEU A 101 -2.73 6.41 7.74
C LEU A 101 -1.79 6.02 8.90
N PRO A 102 -2.19 5.07 9.77
CA PRO A 102 -1.39 4.69 10.94
C PRO A 102 -0.28 3.67 10.61
N PHE A 103 0.12 3.56 9.36
CA PHE A 103 1.10 2.59 8.84
C PHE A 103 1.78 3.11 7.58
N CYS A 104 2.93 2.54 7.21
CA CYS A 104 3.64 2.93 6.00
C CYS A 104 2.99 2.30 4.76
N VAL A 105 3.22 2.91 3.60
CA VAL A 105 2.75 2.42 2.30
C VAL A 105 3.95 2.15 1.41
N ASP A 106 4.14 0.88 1.03
CA ASP A 106 5.22 0.45 0.15
C ASP A 106 4.70 0.31 -1.28
N VAL A 107 5.22 1.14 -2.20
CA VAL A 107 4.81 1.14 -3.60
C VAL A 107 5.85 0.42 -4.46
N VAL A 108 5.41 -0.64 -5.14
CA VAL A 108 6.22 -1.47 -6.02
C VAL A 108 5.76 -1.29 -7.47
N GLU A 109 6.70 -0.93 -8.34
CA GLU A 109 6.49 -0.76 -9.78
C GLU A 109 6.65 -2.10 -10.51
N SER A 110 5.66 -2.56 -11.28
CA SER A 110 5.72 -3.87 -11.93
C SER A 110 6.91 -4.05 -12.88
N ALA A 111 7.41 -2.97 -13.49
CA ALA A 111 8.60 -2.98 -14.34
C ALA A 111 9.90 -3.31 -13.59
N GLY A 112 9.92 -3.22 -12.26
CA GLY A 112 11.09 -3.53 -11.42
C GLY A 112 11.06 -4.92 -10.79
N LEU A 113 10.00 -5.70 -11.01
CA LEU A 113 9.84 -7.00 -10.36
C LEU A 113 10.67 -8.08 -11.03
N ALA A 114 11.46 -8.80 -10.22
CA ALA A 114 12.07 -10.05 -10.66
C ALA A 114 10.99 -11.13 -10.89
N PRO A 115 11.14 -12.03 -11.89
CA PRO A 115 10.12 -13.00 -12.25
C PRO A 115 9.54 -13.81 -11.09
N GLY A 116 10.38 -14.41 -10.23
CA GLY A 116 9.91 -15.20 -9.08
C GLY A 116 9.18 -14.39 -8.00
N VAL A 117 9.43 -13.08 -7.92
CA VAL A 117 8.69 -12.19 -7.01
C VAL A 117 7.32 -11.85 -7.60
N ALA A 118 7.24 -11.63 -8.91
CA ALA A 118 6.00 -11.33 -9.60
C ALA A 118 4.98 -12.49 -9.48
N GLU A 119 5.42 -13.74 -9.60
CA GLU A 119 4.55 -14.93 -9.44
C GLU A 119 3.95 -15.01 -8.03
N ARG A 120 4.78 -14.81 -7.00
CA ARG A 120 4.33 -14.79 -5.60
C ARG A 120 3.30 -13.69 -5.36
N ILE A 121 3.54 -12.47 -5.86
CA ILE A 121 2.60 -11.36 -5.68
C ILE A 121 1.31 -11.61 -6.45
N GLN A 122 1.39 -12.16 -7.66
CA GLN A 122 0.20 -12.44 -8.48
C GLN A 122 -0.76 -13.46 -7.85
N SER A 123 -0.25 -14.43 -7.10
CA SER A 123 -1.09 -15.47 -6.48
C SER A 123 -1.85 -15.00 -5.23
N GLU A 124 -1.36 -13.94 -4.57
CA GLU A 124 -1.95 -13.43 -3.31
C GLU A 124 -2.61 -12.05 -3.44
N ARG A 125 -2.39 -11.33 -4.55
CA ARG A 125 -2.85 -9.95 -4.69
C ARG A 125 -4.37 -9.83 -4.74
N MET A 126 -4.86 -8.73 -4.19
CA MET A 126 -6.24 -8.28 -4.29
C MET A 126 -6.31 -6.96 -5.04
N ALA A 127 -7.32 -6.77 -5.88
CA ALA A 127 -7.49 -5.52 -6.62
C ALA A 127 -7.78 -4.36 -5.65
N LEU A 128 -7.08 -3.24 -5.86
CA LEU A 128 -7.41 -1.96 -5.22
C LEU A 128 -8.12 -1.10 -6.26
N PRO A 129 -9.46 -1.01 -6.25
CA PRO A 129 -10.17 -0.17 -7.21
C PRO A 129 -9.83 1.30 -6.94
N VAL A 130 -9.14 1.95 -7.87
CA VAL A 130 -8.87 3.39 -7.86
C VAL A 130 -9.86 4.01 -8.84
N SER A 131 -10.87 4.74 -8.33
CA SER A 131 -11.91 5.39 -9.12
C SER A 131 -11.58 6.86 -9.33
#